data_AF-A0A2T6IYY6-F1
#
_entry.id   AF-A0A2T6IYY6-F1
#
_cell.length_a   1.000
_cell.length_b   1.000
_cell.length_c   1.000
_cell.angle_alpha   90.00
_cell.angle_beta   90.00
_cell.angle_gamma   90.00
#
_symmetry.space_group_name_H-M   'P 1'
#
loop_
_entity.id
_entity.type
_entity.pdbx_description
1 polymer ?
#
loop_
_entity_poly.entity_id
_entity_poly.type
_entity_poly.pdbx_seq_one_letter_code
_entity_poly.pdbx_strand_id
1 'polypeptide(L)'
;MAQVPWEKLTQKPVSEATAGEILSRCLCQLRRCSLYSASDGTGIDGAWIEQSEVVRQLRSVRAAVKRSQRLFSSRKTPASGLRDGGRDRSDEATRHPDDLRRSVFHVIRAKGMIQLLPRHLGNVKLGIQLYLLNFLLKYLPEFNGVWLAVDAIRVLQPKSRLGGVLSPLGYMIPDADTGGGVMLFEVELDCLVFKPKTNAML
;
A
#
# COMPACT_ATOMS: atom_id res chain seq x y z
N MET A 1 -4.45 6.29 20.14
CA MET A 1 -4.80 5.00 19.51
C MET A 1 -3.65 4.04 19.77
N ALA A 2 -3.89 2.93 20.46
CA ALA A 2 -2.87 1.90 20.64
C ALA A 2 -2.59 1.26 19.27
N GLN A 3 -1.32 1.21 18.86
CA GLN A 3 -0.91 0.53 17.65
C GLN A 3 -1.11 -0.97 17.86
N VAL A 4 -2.05 -1.58 17.15
CA VAL A 4 -2.19 -3.04 17.14
C VAL A 4 -1.01 -3.60 16.32
N PRO A 5 -0.25 -4.58 16.86
CA PRO A 5 0.89 -5.15 16.15
C PRO A 5 0.45 -5.83 14.85
N TRP A 6 1.28 -5.68 13.82
CA TRP A 6 1.08 -6.34 12.53
C TRP A 6 1.80 -7.70 12.51
N GLU A 7 1.07 -8.76 12.19
CA GLU A 7 1.62 -10.08 11.97
C GLU A 7 2.15 -10.19 10.53
N LYS A 8 3.44 -10.46 10.39
CA LYS A 8 4.08 -10.67 9.09
C LYS A 8 3.87 -12.12 8.63
N LEU A 9 3.08 -12.31 7.58
CA LEU A 9 2.80 -13.63 7.01
C LEU A 9 3.86 -14.07 6.01
N THR A 10 4.14 -13.24 5.00
CA THR A 10 5.15 -13.53 3.97
C THR A 10 5.89 -12.26 3.57
N GLN A 11 7.08 -12.42 3.00
CA GLN A 11 7.88 -11.32 2.48
C GLN A 11 8.59 -11.74 1.21
N LYS A 12 8.58 -10.88 0.19
CA LYS A 12 9.38 -11.06 -1.03
C LYS A 12 9.99 -9.74 -1.50
N PRO A 13 11.26 -9.73 -1.98
CA PRO A 13 11.81 -8.57 -2.64
C PRO A 13 11.06 -8.32 -3.96
N VAL A 14 10.93 -7.05 -4.35
CA VAL A 14 10.30 -6.65 -5.61
C VAL A 14 11.18 -5.67 -6.36
N SER A 15 11.09 -5.65 -7.69
CA SER A 15 11.84 -4.69 -8.51
C SER A 15 11.34 -3.25 -8.29
N GLU A 16 12.17 -2.25 -8.63
CA GLU A 16 11.76 -0.84 -8.59
C GLU A 16 10.54 -0.57 -9.48
N ALA A 17 10.45 -1.23 -10.64
CA ALA A 17 9.31 -1.13 -11.56
C ALA A 17 8.01 -1.58 -10.88
N THR A 18 8.03 -2.77 -10.26
CA THR A 18 6.89 -3.33 -9.52
C THR A 18 6.53 -2.45 -8.32
N ALA A 19 7.51 -1.92 -7.60
CA ALA A 19 7.29 -0.97 -6.50
C ALA A 19 6.60 0.31 -6.99
N GLY A 20 7.03 0.85 -8.14
CA GLY A 20 6.41 2.01 -8.78
C GLY A 20 4.97 1.78 -9.24
N GLU A 21 4.65 0.57 -9.70
CA GLU A 21 3.28 0.15 -10.04
C GLU A 21 2.39 0.06 -8.80
N ILE A 22 2.87 -0.58 -7.72
CA ILE A 22 2.14 -0.68 -6.45
C ILE A 22 1.88 0.71 -5.87
N LEU A 23 2.88 1.60 -5.85
CA LEU A 23 2.72 3.00 -5.45
C LEU A 23 1.67 3.74 -6.29
N SER A 24 1.68 3.51 -7.61
CA SER A 24 0.70 4.11 -8.52
C SER A 24 -0.72 3.65 -8.20
N ARG A 25 -0.90 2.33 -7.97
CA ARG A 25 -2.21 1.76 -7.61
C ARG A 25 -2.70 2.29 -6.27
N CYS A 26 -1.84 2.35 -5.26
CA CYS A 26 -2.18 2.89 -3.94
C CYS A 26 -2.63 4.36 -4.03
N LEU A 27 -1.88 5.22 -4.74
CA LEU A 27 -2.28 6.62 -4.95
C LEU A 27 -3.60 6.76 -5.72
N CYS A 28 -3.85 5.88 -6.72
CA CYS A 28 -5.13 5.85 -7.41
C CYS A 28 -6.27 5.42 -6.49
N GLN A 29 -6.07 4.44 -5.61
CA GLN A 29 -7.06 4.00 -4.63
C GLN A 29 -7.39 5.12 -3.63
N LEU A 30 -6.37 5.80 -3.09
CA LEU A 30 -6.55 6.94 -2.19
C LEU A 30 -7.33 8.07 -2.85
N ARG A 31 -7.01 8.41 -4.11
CA ARG A 31 -7.77 9.41 -4.88
C ARG A 31 -9.23 9.00 -5.07
N ARG A 32 -9.50 7.72 -5.38
CA ARG A 32 -10.88 7.23 -5.50
C ARG A 32 -11.63 7.33 -4.18
N CYS A 33 -11.00 6.98 -3.06
CA CYS A 33 -11.61 7.09 -1.73
C CYS A 33 -11.96 8.54 -1.38
N SER A 34 -11.11 9.51 -1.75
CA SER A 34 -11.43 10.93 -1.64
C SER A 34 -12.73 11.28 -2.37
N LEU A 35 -12.82 10.91 -3.66
CA LEU A 35 -13.95 11.26 -4.51
C LEU A 35 -15.29 10.64 -4.05
N TYR A 36 -15.27 9.41 -3.54
CA TYR A 36 -16.48 8.76 -3.01
C TYR A 36 -16.96 9.37 -1.69
N SER A 37 -16.07 9.98 -0.90
CA SER A 37 -16.47 10.63 0.36
C SER A 37 -17.29 11.89 0.10
N ALA A 38 -17.09 12.55 -1.05
CA ALA A 38 -17.82 13.76 -1.42
C ALA A 38 -19.31 13.50 -1.74
N SER A 39 -19.70 12.27 -2.11
CA SER A 39 -21.09 11.93 -2.43
C SER A 39 -21.93 11.51 -1.23
N ASP A 40 -21.31 10.96 -0.18
CA ASP A 40 -22.03 10.25 0.89
C ASP A 40 -22.23 11.12 2.15
N GLY A 41 -22.08 12.45 2.05
CA GLY A 41 -22.15 13.38 3.20
C GLY A 41 -20.96 13.28 4.16
N THR A 42 -19.96 12.46 3.86
CA THR A 42 -18.69 12.30 4.60
C THR A 42 -17.55 13.12 3.98
N GLY A 43 -17.87 14.21 3.28
CA GLY A 43 -16.94 14.99 2.44
C GLY A 43 -15.70 15.52 3.18
N ILE A 44 -15.77 15.64 4.51
CA ILE A 44 -14.62 15.98 5.37
C ILE A 44 -13.52 14.91 5.21
N ASP A 45 -13.87 13.63 5.30
CA ASP A 45 -12.89 12.53 5.27
C ASP A 45 -12.18 12.44 3.90
N GLY A 46 -12.84 12.80 2.81
CA GLY A 46 -12.22 12.90 1.49
C GLY A 46 -11.23 14.06 1.37
N ALA A 47 -11.62 15.24 1.86
CA ALA A 47 -10.74 16.41 1.92
C ALA A 47 -9.48 16.14 2.75
N TRP A 48 -9.60 15.37 3.84
CA TRP A 48 -8.46 14.94 4.65
C TRP A 48 -7.46 14.09 3.87
N ILE A 49 -7.91 13.19 2.99
CA ILE A 49 -7.03 12.40 2.13
C ILE A 49 -6.29 13.29 1.13
N GLU A 50 -6.98 14.25 0.51
CA GLU A 50 -6.37 15.13 -0.50
C GLU A 50 -5.37 16.11 0.08
N GLN A 51 -5.68 16.69 1.24
CA GLN A 51 -4.82 17.61 1.96
C GLN A 51 -3.74 16.90 2.79
N SER A 52 -3.77 15.56 2.83
CA SER A 52 -2.82 14.78 3.60
C SER A 52 -1.39 15.01 3.09
N GLU A 53 -0.55 15.49 3.99
CA GLU A 53 0.90 15.61 3.77
C GLU A 53 1.52 14.27 3.39
N VAL A 54 1.00 13.16 3.93
CA VAL A 54 1.43 11.79 3.59
C VAL A 54 1.18 11.52 2.10
N VAL A 55 0.02 11.90 1.57
CA VAL A 55 -0.31 11.70 0.15
C VAL A 55 0.58 12.57 -0.74
N ARG A 56 0.88 13.81 -0.33
CA ARG A 56 1.81 14.68 -1.04
C ARG A 56 3.22 14.07 -1.09
N GLN A 57 3.73 13.61 0.04
CA GLN A 57 5.03 12.96 0.14
C GLN A 57 5.09 11.64 -0.66
N LEU A 58 4.02 10.84 -0.65
CA LEU A 58 3.93 9.62 -1.47
C LEU A 58 4.02 9.90 -2.98
N ARG A 59 3.44 11.02 -3.46
CA ARG A 59 3.62 11.46 -4.85
C ARG A 59 5.09 11.77 -5.16
N SER A 60 5.80 12.42 -4.23
CA SER A 60 7.23 12.68 -4.36
C SER A 60 8.05 11.38 -4.37
N VAL A 61 7.76 10.43 -3.48
CA VAL A 61 8.40 9.11 -3.44
C VAL A 61 8.18 8.36 -4.75
N ARG A 62 6.94 8.34 -5.28
CA ARG A 62 6.65 7.75 -6.60
C ARG A 62 7.46 8.40 -7.71
N ALA A 63 7.61 9.72 -7.70
CA ALA A 63 8.40 10.43 -8.70
C ALA A 63 9.89 10.07 -8.60
N ALA A 64 10.41 9.92 -7.38
CA ALA A 64 11.79 9.48 -7.13
C ALA A 64 12.03 8.05 -7.64
N VAL A 65 11.13 7.10 -7.32
CA VAL A 65 11.21 5.71 -7.81
C VAL A 65 11.13 5.63 -9.34
N LYS A 66 10.28 6.45 -9.97
CA LYS A 66 10.24 6.52 -11.45
C LYS A 66 11.52 7.11 -12.04
N ARG A 67 12.15 8.07 -11.35
CA ARG A 67 13.41 8.68 -11.79
C ARG A 67 14.56 7.69 -11.66
N SER A 68 14.67 6.96 -10.55
CA SER A 68 15.70 5.92 -10.36
C SER A 68 15.58 4.85 -11.44
N GLN A 69 14.36 4.36 -11.71
CA GLN A 69 14.11 3.37 -12.75
C GLN A 69 14.65 3.83 -14.13
N ARG A 70 14.40 5.10 -14.51
CA ARG A 70 14.91 5.65 -15.79
C ARG A 70 16.44 5.69 -15.84
N LEU A 71 17.08 6.08 -14.75
CA LEU A 71 18.55 6.15 -14.67
C LEU A 71 19.19 4.75 -14.83
N PHE A 72 18.63 3.74 -14.18
CA PHE A 72 19.13 2.37 -14.28
C PHE A 72 18.81 1.71 -15.63
N SER A 73 17.68 2.05 -16.26
CA SER A 73 17.38 1.63 -17.63
C SER A 73 18.28 2.30 -18.67
N SER A 74 18.61 3.59 -18.50
CA SER A 74 19.49 4.32 -19.42
C SER A 74 20.92 3.80 -19.41
N ARG A 75 21.42 3.31 -18.26
CA ARG A 75 22.77 2.77 -18.11
C ARG A 75 22.97 1.38 -18.75
N LYS A 76 21.89 0.73 -19.21
CA LYS A 76 21.92 -0.56 -19.92
C LYS A 76 22.05 -0.43 -21.44
N THR A 77 22.47 0.72 -21.98
CA THR A 77 22.86 0.83 -23.40
C THR A 77 24.32 0.38 -23.58
N PRO A 78 24.61 -0.67 -24.36
CA PRO A 78 25.98 -1.08 -24.63
C PRO A 78 26.61 -0.14 -25.67
N ALA A 79 27.85 0.25 -25.39
CA ALA A 79 28.78 0.69 -26.41
C ALA A 79 29.14 -0.51 -27.30
N SER A 80 28.41 -0.69 -28.41
CA SER A 80 28.83 -1.41 -29.62
C SER A 80 27.82 -1.03 -30.71
N GLY A 81 28.16 -0.21 -31.71
CA GLY A 81 28.93 -0.66 -32.86
C GLY A 81 27.97 -1.24 -33.91
N LEU A 82 27.68 -0.44 -34.94
CA LEU A 82 27.20 -0.83 -36.29
C LEU A 82 26.68 -2.26 -36.50
N ARG A 83 25.36 -2.42 -36.75
CA ARG A 83 24.75 -3.00 -37.98
C ARG A 83 23.32 -3.51 -37.76
N ASP A 84 22.47 -3.09 -38.69
CA ASP A 84 21.44 -3.85 -39.43
C ASP A 84 20.22 -4.43 -38.70
N GLY A 85 19.08 -4.38 -39.41
CA GLY A 85 17.75 -4.62 -38.89
C GLY A 85 17.38 -6.09 -38.65
N GLY A 86 16.35 -6.30 -37.83
CA GLY A 86 15.76 -7.61 -37.60
C GLY A 86 14.92 -7.63 -36.33
N ARG A 87 13.72 -8.20 -36.43
CA ARG A 87 12.76 -8.41 -35.34
C ARG A 87 13.38 -9.22 -34.19
N ASP A 88 13.07 -8.86 -32.95
CA ASP A 88 12.57 -9.85 -31.98
C ASP A 88 11.85 -9.20 -30.78
N ARG A 89 10.58 -9.55 -30.61
CA ARG A 89 9.72 -9.20 -29.46
C ARG A 89 9.74 -10.38 -28.49
N SER A 90 10.87 -10.58 -27.81
CA SER A 90 11.07 -11.79 -26.99
C SER A 90 12.04 -11.58 -25.81
N ASP A 91 12.06 -10.43 -25.15
CA ASP A 91 13.10 -10.13 -24.14
C ASP A 91 12.57 -9.54 -22.81
N GLU A 92 11.40 -10.00 -22.35
CA GLU A 92 10.87 -9.65 -21.02
C GLU A 92 11.13 -10.70 -19.92
N ALA A 93 11.68 -11.87 -20.26
CA ALA A 93 11.78 -13.01 -19.33
C ALA A 93 13.10 -13.12 -18.56
N THR A 94 14.12 -12.33 -18.90
CA THR A 94 15.50 -12.48 -18.37
C THR A 94 15.92 -11.32 -17.46
N ARG A 95 15.00 -10.80 -16.63
CA ARG A 95 15.38 -9.87 -15.56
C ARG A 95 16.08 -10.66 -14.44
N HIS A 96 17.40 -10.45 -14.33
CA HIS A 96 18.35 -11.20 -13.50
C HIS A 96 17.89 -11.40 -12.04
N PRO A 97 18.05 -12.61 -11.45
CA PRO A 97 17.81 -12.86 -10.02
C PRO A 97 18.67 -11.97 -9.10
N ASP A 98 19.77 -11.42 -9.61
CA ASP A 98 20.65 -10.52 -8.88
C ASP A 98 20.05 -9.12 -8.64
N ASP A 99 19.14 -8.65 -9.51
CA ASP A 99 18.45 -7.37 -9.34
C ASP A 99 17.47 -7.44 -8.13
N LEU A 100 16.82 -8.60 -7.93
CA LEU A 100 15.96 -8.82 -6.77
C LEU A 100 16.76 -8.96 -5.47
N ARG A 101 17.93 -9.59 -5.52
CA ARG A 101 18.84 -9.70 -4.36
C ARG A 101 19.29 -8.34 -3.87
N ARG A 102 19.48 -7.36 -4.76
CA ARG A 102 19.89 -5.99 -4.40
C ARG A 102 18.73 -5.06 -4.06
N SER A 103 17.48 -5.49 -4.30
CA SER A 103 16.32 -4.63 -4.06
C SER A 103 16.21 -4.20 -2.60
N VAL A 104 15.89 -2.92 -2.44
CA VAL A 104 15.50 -2.27 -1.19
C VAL A 104 13.99 -2.29 -1.00
N PHE A 105 13.22 -2.66 -2.02
CA PHE A 105 11.77 -2.72 -1.95
C PHE A 105 11.31 -4.16 -1.71
N HIS A 106 10.39 -4.31 -0.75
CA HIS A 106 9.82 -5.59 -0.39
C HIS A 106 8.30 -5.47 -0.36
N VAL A 107 7.61 -6.50 -0.85
CA VAL A 107 6.20 -6.70 -0.56
C VAL A 107 6.10 -7.63 0.63
N ILE A 108 5.44 -7.17 1.68
CA ILE A 108 5.14 -7.93 2.89
C ILE A 108 3.65 -8.16 2.93
N ARG A 109 3.24 -9.42 2.98
CA ARG A 109 1.86 -9.76 3.29
C ARG A 109 1.69 -9.76 4.79
N ALA A 110 0.79 -8.93 5.29
CA ALA A 110 0.59 -8.73 6.72
C ALA A 110 -0.88 -8.89 7.10
N LYS A 111 -1.07 -9.32 8.35
CA LYS A 111 -2.37 -9.49 8.99
C LYS A 111 -2.43 -8.62 10.24
N GLY A 112 -3.57 -8.02 10.51
CA GLY A 112 -3.73 -7.15 11.69
C GLY A 112 -5.18 -6.79 11.95
N MET A 113 -5.40 -6.10 13.08
CA MET A 113 -6.71 -5.54 13.42
C MET A 113 -6.73 -4.04 13.13
N ILE A 114 -7.79 -3.60 12.46
CA ILE A 114 -8.08 -2.21 12.20
C ILE A 114 -9.22 -1.77 13.10
N GLN A 115 -9.06 -0.60 13.74
CA GLN A 115 -10.10 0.03 14.54
C GLN A 115 -10.78 1.12 13.73
N LEU A 116 -12.07 0.98 13.48
CA LEU A 116 -12.89 1.97 12.78
C LEU A 116 -13.90 2.61 13.73
N LEU A 117 -14.19 3.88 13.47
CA LEU A 117 -15.28 4.56 14.13
C LEU A 117 -16.62 4.15 13.51
N PRO A 118 -17.73 4.15 14.28
CA PRO A 118 -19.05 3.75 13.77
C PRO A 118 -19.50 4.56 12.54
N ARG A 119 -19.07 5.83 12.44
CA ARG A 119 -19.33 6.68 11.26
C ARG A 119 -18.80 6.11 9.94
N HIS A 120 -17.81 5.23 9.99
CA HIS A 120 -17.21 4.59 8.83
C HIS A 120 -17.92 3.28 8.43
N LEU A 121 -18.97 2.85 9.13
CA LEU A 121 -19.69 1.62 8.79
C LEU A 121 -20.48 1.71 7.47
N GLY A 122 -20.95 2.92 7.11
CA GLY A 122 -21.54 3.14 5.79
C GLY A 122 -20.54 2.96 4.64
N ASN A 123 -19.24 3.16 4.91
CA ASN A 123 -18.16 3.00 3.94
C ASN A 123 -16.88 2.45 4.61
N VAL A 124 -16.92 1.16 4.94
CA VAL A 124 -15.81 0.47 5.65
C VAL A 124 -14.49 0.59 4.90
N LYS A 125 -14.54 0.57 3.56
CA LYS A 125 -13.34 0.70 2.72
C LYS A 125 -12.63 2.03 2.93
N LEU A 126 -13.37 3.13 2.99
CA LEU A 126 -12.84 4.45 3.29
C LEU A 126 -12.23 4.48 4.69
N GLY A 127 -12.95 3.97 5.70
CA GLY A 127 -12.47 3.90 7.08
C GLY A 127 -11.14 3.14 7.19
N ILE A 128 -11.04 1.99 6.53
CA ILE A 128 -9.79 1.20 6.48
C ILE A 128 -8.66 2.02 5.86
N GLN A 129 -8.91 2.71 4.74
CA GLN A 129 -7.89 3.51 4.07
C GLN A 129 -7.41 4.68 4.95
N LEU A 130 -8.33 5.38 5.62
CA LEU A 130 -8.00 6.45 6.57
C LEU A 130 -7.19 5.93 7.75
N TYR A 131 -7.55 4.75 8.27
CA TYR A 131 -6.78 4.11 9.33
C TYR A 131 -5.36 3.79 8.86
N LEU A 132 -5.22 3.20 7.67
CA LEU A 132 -3.92 2.80 7.10
C LEU A 132 -3.03 3.98 6.69
N LEU A 133 -3.61 5.14 6.35
CA LEU A 133 -2.84 6.37 6.12
C LEU A 133 -1.95 6.75 7.30
N ASN A 134 -2.33 6.38 8.53
CA ASN A 134 -1.52 6.64 9.72
C ASN A 134 -0.19 5.87 9.73
N PHE A 135 -0.03 4.85 8.90
CA PHE A 135 1.16 4.00 8.85
C PHE A 135 2.07 4.30 7.65
N LEU A 136 1.51 4.89 6.59
CA LEU A 136 2.30 5.23 5.41
C LEU A 136 3.38 6.25 5.75
N LEU A 137 4.55 6.08 5.15
CA LEU A 137 5.79 6.84 5.35
C LEU A 137 6.37 6.75 6.77
N LYS A 138 5.90 5.81 7.60
CA LYS A 138 6.49 5.53 8.92
C LYS A 138 7.30 4.25 8.91
N TYR A 139 8.34 4.23 9.73
CA TYR A 139 9.10 3.02 10.01
C TYR A 139 8.26 2.11 10.91
N LEU A 140 8.12 0.85 10.49
CA LEU A 140 7.49 -0.20 11.30
C LEU A 140 8.54 -1.23 11.73
N PRO A 141 8.78 -1.40 13.05
CA PRO A 141 9.67 -2.42 13.57
C PRO A 141 9.30 -3.84 13.11
N GLU A 142 8.01 -4.15 13.04
CA GLU A 142 7.49 -5.46 12.61
C GLU A 142 7.92 -5.78 11.16
N PHE A 143 8.08 -4.74 10.36
CA PHE A 143 8.49 -4.84 8.96
C PHE A 143 9.97 -4.56 8.75
N ASN A 144 10.70 -4.04 9.74
CA ASN A 144 12.09 -3.57 9.60
C ASN A 144 12.27 -2.61 8.40
N GLY A 145 11.36 -1.65 8.24
CA GLY A 145 11.41 -0.72 7.11
C GLY A 145 10.28 0.30 7.11
N VAL A 146 10.31 1.19 6.12
CA VAL A 146 9.31 2.25 5.95
C VAL A 146 8.16 1.75 5.08
N TRP A 147 6.93 1.83 5.59
CA TRP A 147 5.74 1.43 4.83
C TRP A 147 5.40 2.49 3.77
N LEU A 148 5.51 2.15 2.50
CA LEU A 148 5.28 3.08 1.39
C LEU A 148 3.90 2.96 0.72
N ALA A 149 3.34 1.76 0.63
CA ALA A 149 2.04 1.58 -0.02
C ALA A 149 1.27 0.41 0.55
N VAL A 150 -0.05 0.47 0.41
CA VAL A 150 -0.96 -0.63 0.68
C VAL A 150 -1.60 -1.09 -0.61
N ASP A 151 -1.77 -2.40 -0.75
CA ASP A 151 -2.53 -3.03 -1.81
C ASP A 151 -3.27 -4.28 -1.31
N ALA A 152 -4.15 -4.83 -2.14
CA ALA A 152 -4.79 -6.13 -1.94
C ALA A 152 -5.49 -6.34 -0.57
N ILE A 153 -6.13 -5.30 -0.02
CA ILE A 153 -6.83 -5.37 1.27
C ILE A 153 -7.98 -6.38 1.23
N ARG A 154 -7.99 -7.29 2.19
CA ARG A 154 -9.03 -8.31 2.42
C ARG A 154 -9.48 -8.25 3.86
N VAL A 155 -10.79 -8.19 4.08
CA VAL A 155 -11.37 -8.33 5.42
C VAL A 155 -11.64 -9.82 5.67
N LEU A 156 -11.11 -10.35 6.77
CA LEU A 156 -11.09 -11.79 7.07
C LEU A 156 -12.29 -12.28 7.91
N GLN A 157 -13.06 -11.35 8.46
CA GLN A 157 -14.14 -11.63 9.40
C GLN A 157 -15.33 -12.42 8.82
N PRO A 158 -16.15 -13.04 9.70
CA PRO A 158 -17.34 -13.78 9.29
C PRO A 158 -18.25 -12.90 8.43
N LYS A 159 -18.56 -13.43 7.25
CA LYS A 159 -19.45 -12.79 6.29
C LYS A 159 -20.87 -13.22 6.60
N SER A 160 -21.76 -12.26 6.84
CA SER A 160 -23.19 -12.58 6.90
C SER A 160 -23.73 -12.77 5.48
N ARG A 161 -24.60 -13.76 5.28
CA ARG A 161 -25.47 -13.84 4.11
C ARG A 161 -26.81 -13.20 4.46
N LEU A 162 -26.87 -11.86 4.46
CA LEU A 162 -28.15 -11.16 4.43
C LEU A 162 -28.37 -10.65 3.00
N GLY A 163 -29.42 -11.14 2.33
CA GLY A 163 -29.86 -10.60 1.03
C GLY A 163 -28.89 -10.80 -0.15
N GLY A 164 -28.02 -11.82 -0.13
CA GLY A 164 -27.12 -12.13 -1.25
C GLY A 164 -25.84 -11.29 -1.34
N VAL A 165 -25.68 -10.29 -0.47
CA VAL A 165 -24.47 -9.46 -0.39
C VAL A 165 -23.63 -9.89 0.82
N LEU A 166 -22.38 -10.29 0.58
CA LEU A 166 -21.44 -10.63 1.64
C LEU A 166 -20.91 -9.34 2.29
N SER A 167 -21.43 -9.02 3.48
CA SER A 167 -20.97 -7.86 4.27
C SER A 167 -20.08 -8.32 5.43
N PRO A 168 -18.90 -7.70 5.64
CA PRO A 168 -18.05 -7.99 6.79
C PRO A 168 -18.70 -7.43 8.06
N LEU A 169 -18.86 -8.26 9.09
CA LEU A 169 -19.66 -7.90 10.27
C LEU A 169 -18.92 -7.10 11.35
N GLY A 170 -17.58 -7.04 11.37
CA GLY A 170 -16.86 -6.37 12.45
C GLY A 170 -16.97 -7.11 13.79
N TYR A 171 -16.16 -6.73 14.77
CA TYR A 171 -16.46 -6.92 16.18
C TYR A 171 -16.65 -5.55 16.81
N MET A 172 -17.77 -5.31 17.49
CA MET A 172 -17.99 -4.06 18.20
C MET A 172 -17.43 -4.17 19.62
N ILE A 173 -16.53 -3.25 19.99
CA ILE A 173 -16.16 -3.03 21.39
C ILE A 173 -16.98 -1.84 21.87
N PRO A 174 -18.00 -2.05 22.72
CA PRO A 174 -18.78 -0.97 23.28
C PRO A 174 -17.93 -0.15 24.25
N ASP A 175 -18.12 1.15 24.22
CA ASP A 175 -17.62 2.06 25.25
C ASP A 175 -18.77 2.31 26.23
N ALA A 176 -18.64 1.73 27.42
CA ALA A 176 -19.68 1.78 28.46
C ALA A 176 -19.94 3.22 28.96
N ASP A 177 -18.95 4.11 28.84
CA ASP A 177 -19.02 5.45 29.40
C ASP A 177 -19.60 6.48 28.42
N THR A 178 -19.38 6.29 27.11
CA THR A 178 -19.84 7.23 26.08
C THR A 178 -21.09 6.77 25.33
N GLY A 179 -21.55 5.54 25.54
CA GLY A 179 -22.60 4.91 24.72
C GLY A 179 -22.18 4.69 23.27
N GLY A 180 -20.89 4.88 22.97
CA GLY A 180 -20.28 4.67 21.67
C GLY A 180 -19.61 3.30 21.57
N GLY A 181 -18.69 3.18 20.62
CA GLY A 181 -17.87 1.99 20.47
C GLY A 181 -16.90 2.10 19.29
N VAL A 182 -15.97 1.16 19.23
CA VAL A 182 -15.07 0.98 18.09
C VAL A 182 -15.36 -0.35 17.41
N MET A 183 -15.29 -0.34 16.09
CA MET A 183 -15.48 -1.53 15.27
C MET A 183 -14.10 -2.08 14.92
N LEU A 184 -13.81 -3.30 15.35
CA LEU A 184 -12.61 -4.02 14.99
C LEU A 184 -12.83 -4.81 13.72
N PHE A 185 -11.92 -4.70 12.76
CA PHE A 185 -11.87 -5.51 11.55
C PHE A 185 -10.54 -6.24 11.46
N GLU A 186 -10.60 -7.56 11.39
CA GLU A 186 -9.43 -8.37 11.04
C GLU A 186 -9.19 -8.27 9.54
N VAL A 187 -8.00 -7.85 9.15
CA VAL A 187 -7.63 -7.64 7.75
C VAL A 187 -6.32 -8.32 7.39
N GLU A 188 -6.21 -8.65 6.12
CA GLU A 188 -5.00 -9.09 5.46
C GLU A 188 -4.73 -8.16 4.28
N LEU A 189 -3.48 -7.75 4.09
CA LEU A 189 -3.10 -6.80 3.05
C LEU A 189 -1.66 -7.00 2.60
N ASP A 190 -1.32 -6.42 1.45
CA ASP A 190 0.04 -6.36 0.94
C ASP A 190 0.64 -4.96 1.19
N CYS A 191 1.73 -4.91 1.94
CA CYS A 191 2.50 -3.71 2.25
C CYS A 191 3.71 -3.61 1.31
N LEU A 192 3.85 -2.52 0.57
CA LEU A 192 5.15 -2.16 0.00
C LEU A 192 6.00 -1.49 1.08
N VAL A 193 7.16 -2.06 1.35
CA VAL A 193 8.09 -1.59 2.39
C VAL A 193 9.45 -1.29 1.79
N PHE A 194 9.98 -0.12 2.10
CA PHE A 194 11.36 0.27 1.79
C PHE A 194 12.28 -0.13 2.94
N LYS A 195 13.26 -0.97 2.63
CA LYS A 195 14.27 -1.52 3.53
C LYS A 195 15.65 -1.12 3.00
N PRO A 196 16.19 0.03 3.42
CA PRO A 196 17.54 0.40 3.05
C PRO A 196 18.51 -0.62 3.65
N LYS A 197 19.50 -1.05 2.87
CA LYS A 197 20.57 -1.91 3.39
C LYS A 197 21.64 -1.02 3.99
N THR A 198 22.16 -1.39 5.15
CA THR A 198 23.24 -0.69 5.85
C THR A 198 24.52 -0.53 5.01
N ASN A 199 24.69 -1.33 3.95
CA ASN A 199 25.84 -1.26 3.03
C ASN A 199 25.53 -0.55 1.69
N ALA A 200 24.32 -0.01 1.52
CA ALA A 200 23.99 0.81 0.37
C ALA A 200 24.26 2.27 0.74
N MET A 201 25.45 2.79 0.40
CA MET A 201 25.68 4.23 0.40
C MET A 201 24.59 4.89 -0.45
N LEU A 202 23.74 5.70 0.20
CA LEU A 202 22.74 6.57 -0.44
C LEU A 202 23.43 7.78 -1.05
#